data_AF-A0A0G1NDG0-F1
#
_entry.id   AF-A0A0G1NDG0-F1
#
_cell.length_a   1.000
_cell.length_b   1.000
_cell.length_c   1.000
_cell.angle_alpha   90.00
_cell.angle_beta   90.00
_cell.angle_gamma   90.00
#
_symmetry.space_group_name_H-M   'P 1'
#
loop_
_entity.id
_entity.type
_entity.pdbx_description
1 polymer ?
#
loop_
_entity_poly.entity_id
_entity_poly.type
_entity_poly.pdbx_seq_one_letter_code
_entity_poly.pdbx_strand_id
1 'polypeptide(L)'
;MTDKTKRLGLWGMITTKPEKTPRLERFEQKSEIPMLILAILMLVGILLPRFYTVPEQWLLPLEIFDWFIWAVFFIEFVIRIWLAPKKWHYTVNNWLDVVIVVLPAIRVIRIFRALRILRSLRLLRVFSVGYKRAGSLKSLSRRSKFDFVVVAATVLMKPVALGVSVVLLSFLVKENSSSPLLITLADQTLRLTGLLFGAYFFNRVFVKEILVYSIRYTAQQAESSYDQILVLIIERLAPPIILAITTLFFLQLLGINTSALSVMIGGASFILAFALQEALSNIFSGLFLTIETPFKFGEIIRLPDLGICEVRRVGLRATELYLVEENTVVSIPNSEMASQTIVNLSRPLPDLLVSLPLGVAYGTDVKKSRAVVLKIMNANPYVVGDPTEKIPAIKAALKKNIADEEKTILSWGVEY
;
A
#
# COMPACT_ATOMS: atom_id res chain seq x y z
N MET A 1 24.93 37.85 -45.90
CA MET A 1 24.58 36.58 -45.23
C MET A 1 23.20 36.16 -45.71
N THR A 2 23.12 34.93 -46.21
CA THR A 2 22.19 34.44 -47.22
C THR A 2 20.82 34.01 -46.69
N ASP A 3 19.83 34.27 -47.53
CA ASP A 3 18.46 33.76 -47.60
C ASP A 3 18.32 32.29 -47.10
N LYS A 4 17.68 32.11 -45.93
CA LYS A 4 17.37 30.79 -45.32
C LYS A 4 15.90 30.66 -44.91
N THR A 5 14.98 31.37 -45.56
CA THR A 5 13.54 31.31 -45.25
C THR A 5 12.68 30.69 -46.34
N LYS A 6 13.27 30.01 -47.33
CA LYS A 6 12.53 29.25 -48.35
C LYS A 6 12.88 27.77 -48.30
N ARG A 7 12.20 27.03 -47.41
CA ARG A 7 11.78 25.60 -47.52
C ARG A 7 11.52 25.04 -46.11
N LEU A 8 10.54 25.59 -45.41
CA LEU A 8 9.85 24.83 -44.37
C LEU A 8 8.76 24.02 -45.09
N GLY A 9 9.06 22.73 -45.33
CA GLY A 9 8.05 21.78 -45.81
C GLY A 9 6.88 21.68 -44.81
N LEU A 10 5.78 21.05 -45.23
CA LEU A 10 4.55 20.83 -44.44
C LEU A 10 4.80 20.46 -42.96
N TRP A 11 5.89 19.74 -42.68
CA TRP A 11 6.32 19.31 -41.36
C TRP A 11 6.82 20.44 -40.43
N GLY A 12 7.44 21.50 -40.96
CA GLY A 12 7.93 22.64 -40.18
C GLY A 12 6.82 23.57 -39.69
N MET A 13 5.63 23.51 -40.30
CA MET A 13 4.45 24.25 -39.84
C MET A 13 3.69 23.55 -38.70
N ILE A 14 3.93 22.25 -38.43
CA ILE A 14 3.15 21.50 -37.42
C ILE A 14 3.76 21.62 -36.01
N THR A 15 5.04 22.00 -35.90
CA THR A 15 5.80 21.94 -34.63
C THR A 15 5.88 23.26 -33.86
N THR A 16 5.46 24.39 -34.45
CA THR A 16 5.45 25.70 -33.78
C THR A 16 4.09 25.94 -33.13
N LYS A 17 4.06 26.23 -31.81
CA LYS A 17 2.81 26.58 -31.11
C LYS A 17 2.22 27.84 -31.78
N PRO A 18 0.93 27.82 -32.15
CA PRO A 18 0.32 28.96 -32.81
C PRO A 18 0.32 30.17 -31.88
N GLU A 19 0.77 31.31 -32.39
CA GLU A 19 0.70 32.60 -31.70
C GLU A 19 -0.79 32.98 -31.55
N LYS A 20 -1.27 33.04 -30.32
CA LYS A 20 -2.69 33.30 -30.00
C LYS A 20 -2.92 34.79 -29.79
N THR A 21 -3.98 35.33 -30.39
CA THR A 21 -4.41 36.70 -30.08
C THR A 21 -5.11 36.74 -28.71
N PRO A 22 -5.02 37.84 -27.95
CA PRO A 22 -5.70 37.96 -26.65
C PRO A 22 -7.22 37.77 -26.72
N ARG A 23 -7.83 38.05 -27.88
CA ARG A 23 -9.26 37.84 -28.15
C ARG A 23 -9.61 36.36 -28.33
N LEU A 24 -8.76 35.59 -29.02
CA LEU A 24 -8.94 34.14 -29.18
C LEU A 24 -8.78 33.42 -27.83
N GLU A 25 -7.82 33.82 -27.01
CA GLU A 25 -7.55 33.19 -25.70
C GLU A 25 -8.69 33.40 -24.69
N ARG A 26 -9.24 34.62 -24.62
CA ARG A 26 -10.43 34.91 -23.79
C ARG A 26 -11.66 34.14 -24.24
N PHE A 27 -11.87 34.00 -25.55
CA PHE A 27 -12.98 33.23 -26.09
C PHE A 27 -12.80 31.74 -25.79
N GLU A 28 -11.60 31.19 -25.99
CA GLU A 28 -11.28 29.79 -25.67
C GLU A 28 -11.50 29.47 -24.19
N GLN A 29 -11.06 30.33 -23.27
CA GLN A 29 -11.29 30.13 -21.83
C GLN A 29 -12.79 30.16 -21.46
N LYS A 30 -13.55 31.10 -22.04
CA LYS A 30 -14.98 31.25 -21.72
C LYS A 30 -15.82 30.13 -22.34
N SER A 31 -15.45 29.63 -23.52
CA SER A 31 -16.18 28.55 -24.20
C SER A 31 -15.84 27.16 -23.64
N GLU A 32 -14.72 27.01 -22.93
CA GLU A 32 -14.19 25.72 -22.48
C GLU A 32 -15.16 24.90 -21.64
N ILE A 33 -15.70 25.48 -20.56
CA ILE A 33 -16.57 24.78 -19.61
C ILE A 33 -17.92 24.41 -20.24
N PRO A 34 -18.66 25.33 -20.91
CA PRO A 34 -19.89 24.99 -21.60
C PRO A 34 -19.70 23.88 -22.64
N MET A 35 -18.60 23.91 -23.38
CA MET A 35 -18.29 22.93 -24.42
C MET A 35 -17.94 21.56 -23.84
N LEU A 36 -17.29 21.51 -22.69
CA LEU A 36 -17.01 20.27 -21.99
C LEU A 36 -18.31 19.63 -21.48
N ILE A 37 -19.21 20.42 -20.91
CA ILE A 37 -20.53 19.95 -20.48
C ILE A 37 -21.33 19.44 -21.68
N LEU A 38 -21.36 20.17 -22.79
CA LEU A 38 -22.00 19.73 -24.03
C LEU A 38 -21.34 18.47 -24.62
N ALA A 39 -20.02 18.31 -24.51
CA ALA A 39 -19.32 17.10 -24.92
C ALA A 39 -19.70 15.88 -24.07
N ILE A 40 -19.86 16.07 -22.76
CA ILE A 40 -20.32 15.02 -21.84
C ILE A 40 -21.79 14.68 -22.13
N LEU A 41 -22.66 15.68 -22.30
CA LEU A 41 -24.07 15.47 -22.65
C LEU A 41 -24.20 14.74 -24.00
N MET A 42 -23.40 15.11 -24.98
CA MET A 42 -23.32 14.41 -26.26
C MET A 42 -22.84 12.96 -26.09
N LEU A 43 -21.84 12.73 -25.23
CA LEU A 43 -21.35 11.39 -24.93
C LEU A 43 -22.44 10.52 -24.29
N VAL A 44 -23.17 11.08 -23.33
CA VAL A 44 -24.31 10.41 -22.69
C VAL A 44 -25.42 10.14 -23.73
N GLY A 45 -25.77 11.12 -24.57
CA GLY A 45 -26.76 10.95 -25.64
C GLY A 45 -26.39 9.85 -26.64
N ILE A 46 -25.09 9.67 -26.93
CA ILE A 46 -24.59 8.59 -27.79
C ILE A 46 -24.60 7.22 -27.08
N LEU A 47 -24.29 7.17 -25.77
CA LEU A 47 -24.17 5.92 -25.01
C LEU A 47 -25.50 5.41 -24.47
N LEU A 48 -26.41 6.29 -24.07
CA LEU A 48 -27.66 5.93 -23.38
C LEU A 48 -28.55 4.98 -24.20
N PRO A 49 -28.77 5.20 -25.52
CA PRO A 49 -29.51 4.26 -26.36
C PRO A 49 -28.79 2.93 -26.60
N ARG A 50 -27.52 2.80 -26.20
CA ARG A 50 -26.73 1.56 -26.37
C ARG A 50 -26.93 0.59 -25.21
N PHE A 51 -27.18 1.11 -24.01
CA PHE A 51 -27.41 0.31 -22.80
C PHE A 51 -28.89 0.15 -22.46
N TYR A 52 -29.74 1.09 -22.90
CA TYR A 52 -31.17 1.07 -22.65
C TYR A 52 -31.97 1.17 -23.95
N THR A 53 -33.02 0.35 -24.08
CA THR A 53 -34.00 0.46 -25.16
C THR A 53 -34.84 1.71 -24.96
N VAL A 54 -34.53 2.77 -25.73
CA VAL A 54 -35.25 4.03 -25.68
C VAL A 54 -36.60 3.88 -26.40
N PRO A 55 -37.74 4.25 -25.77
CA PRO A 55 -39.04 4.21 -26.43
C PRO A 55 -39.08 5.07 -27.70
N GLU A 56 -39.83 4.63 -28.73
CA GLU A 56 -39.83 5.28 -30.06
C GLU A 56 -40.18 6.77 -30.01
N GLN A 57 -41.06 7.19 -29.09
CA GLN A 57 -41.43 8.59 -28.87
C GLN A 57 -40.25 9.52 -28.53
N TRP A 58 -39.14 8.98 -28.00
CA TRP A 58 -37.96 9.75 -27.62
C TRP A 58 -36.86 9.78 -28.68
N LEU A 59 -36.96 8.97 -29.74
CA LEU A 59 -35.93 8.88 -30.77
C LEU A 59 -35.77 10.19 -31.56
N LEU A 60 -36.88 10.80 -31.97
CA LEU A 60 -36.87 12.08 -32.70
C LEU A 60 -36.37 13.26 -31.85
N PRO A 61 -36.85 13.48 -30.61
CA PRO A 61 -36.31 14.52 -29.73
C PRO A 61 -34.82 14.39 -29.45
N LEU A 62 -34.33 13.16 -29.22
CA LEU A 62 -32.90 12.91 -29.00
C LEU A 62 -32.06 13.21 -30.26
N GLU A 63 -32.58 12.87 -31.44
CA GLU A 63 -31.90 13.20 -32.70
C GLU A 63 -31.82 14.72 -32.93
N ILE A 64 -32.91 15.44 -32.67
CA ILE A 64 -32.93 16.91 -32.75
C ILE A 64 -31.94 17.53 -31.75
N PHE A 65 -31.89 16.99 -30.52
CA PHE A 65 -30.97 17.43 -29.49
C PHE A 65 -29.50 17.19 -29.88
N ASP A 66 -29.18 16.03 -30.45
CA ASP A 66 -27.86 15.72 -31.01
C ASP A 66 -27.43 16.72 -32.10
N TRP A 67 -28.35 17.05 -33.01
CA TRP A 67 -28.11 18.05 -34.06
C TRP A 67 -27.92 19.46 -33.50
N PHE A 68 -28.69 19.82 -32.47
CA PHE A 68 -28.54 21.10 -31.79
C PHE A 68 -27.17 21.23 -31.12
N ILE A 69 -26.73 20.21 -30.37
CA ILE A 69 -25.40 20.20 -29.76
C ILE A 69 -24.33 20.32 -30.85
N TRP A 70 -24.44 19.54 -31.94
CA TRP A 70 -23.50 19.63 -33.04
C TRP A 70 -23.41 21.02 -33.66
N ALA A 71 -24.55 21.70 -33.86
CA ALA A 71 -24.58 23.06 -34.38
C ALA A 71 -23.82 24.04 -33.48
N VAL A 72 -23.91 23.88 -32.15
CA VAL A 72 -23.14 24.68 -31.18
C VAL A 72 -21.64 24.43 -31.34
N PHE A 73 -21.20 23.17 -31.47
CA PHE A 73 -19.79 22.83 -31.73
C PHE A 73 -19.30 23.40 -33.07
N PHE A 74 -20.12 23.34 -34.12
CA PHE A 74 -19.80 23.88 -35.43
C PHE A 74 -19.61 25.40 -35.37
N ILE A 75 -20.55 26.12 -34.76
CA ILE A 75 -20.50 27.58 -34.60
C ILE A 75 -19.25 27.99 -33.81
N GLU A 76 -18.95 27.31 -32.71
CA GLU A 76 -17.77 27.59 -31.90
C GLU A 76 -16.47 27.41 -32.71
N PHE A 77 -16.37 26.33 -33.48
CA PHE A 77 -15.21 26.06 -34.34
C PHE A 77 -15.04 27.13 -35.43
N VAL A 78 -16.14 27.58 -36.04
CA VAL A 78 -16.12 28.68 -37.02
C VAL A 78 -15.64 29.97 -36.38
N ILE A 79 -16.12 30.31 -35.17
CA ILE A 79 -15.68 31.50 -34.44
C ILE A 79 -14.17 31.42 -34.14
N ARG A 80 -13.66 30.25 -33.75
CA ARG A 80 -12.23 30.03 -33.49
C ARG A 80 -11.37 30.19 -34.74
N ILE A 81 -11.78 29.64 -35.88
CA ILE A 81 -11.09 29.87 -37.15
C ILE A 81 -11.12 31.35 -37.52
N TRP A 82 -12.25 32.02 -37.29
CA TRP A 82 -12.41 33.44 -37.65
C TRP A 82 -11.53 34.36 -36.81
N LEU A 83 -11.39 34.08 -35.50
CA LEU A 83 -10.53 34.82 -34.58
C LEU A 83 -9.04 34.49 -34.70
N ALA A 84 -8.69 33.39 -35.39
CA ALA A 84 -7.30 32.97 -35.56
C ALA A 84 -6.55 33.82 -36.61
N PRO A 85 -5.36 34.35 -36.28
CA PRO A 85 -4.59 35.22 -37.19
C PRO A 85 -4.13 34.49 -38.46
N LYS A 86 -3.85 33.18 -38.38
CA LYS A 86 -3.50 32.31 -39.52
C LYS A 86 -4.47 31.13 -39.60
N LYS A 87 -5.60 31.34 -40.30
CA LYS A 87 -6.71 30.37 -40.42
C LYS A 87 -6.24 28.96 -40.78
N TRP A 88 -5.49 28.83 -41.86
CA TRP A 88 -5.03 27.51 -42.35
C TRP A 88 -4.13 26.78 -41.34
N HIS A 89 -3.16 27.49 -40.75
CA HIS A 89 -2.24 26.91 -39.76
C HIS A 89 -2.98 26.52 -38.47
N TYR A 90 -3.96 27.32 -38.04
CA TYR A 90 -4.82 26.99 -36.90
C TYR A 90 -5.67 25.74 -37.19
N THR A 91 -6.27 25.64 -38.38
CA THR A 91 -7.09 24.50 -38.80
C THR A 91 -6.27 23.19 -38.87
N VAL A 92 -5.04 23.24 -39.40
CA VAL A 92 -4.16 22.06 -39.49
C VAL A 92 -3.62 21.64 -38.10
N ASN A 93 -3.26 22.59 -37.24
CA ASN A 93 -2.82 22.26 -35.88
C ASN A 93 -3.97 21.77 -34.97
N ASN A 94 -5.20 22.18 -35.29
CA ASN A 94 -6.43 21.71 -34.64
C ASN A 94 -7.21 20.74 -35.56
N TRP A 95 -6.51 19.87 -36.29
CA TRP A 95 -7.14 18.92 -37.23
C TRP A 95 -8.20 18.03 -36.58
N LEU A 96 -8.09 17.74 -35.28
CA LEU A 96 -9.12 17.01 -34.54
C LEU A 96 -10.44 17.78 -34.41
N ASP A 97 -10.40 19.10 -34.21
CA ASP A 97 -11.60 19.95 -34.22
C ASP A 97 -12.30 19.88 -35.57
N VAL A 98 -11.52 19.98 -36.65
CA VAL A 98 -12.00 19.89 -38.04
C VAL A 98 -12.71 18.56 -38.26
N VAL A 99 -12.03 17.46 -37.97
CA VAL A 99 -12.57 16.11 -38.18
C VAL A 99 -13.85 15.93 -37.36
N ILE A 100 -13.94 16.46 -36.14
CA ILE A 100 -15.11 16.31 -35.27
C ILE A 100 -16.31 17.12 -35.75
N VAL A 101 -16.08 18.31 -36.29
CA VAL A 101 -17.15 19.15 -36.84
C VAL A 101 -17.63 18.60 -38.18
N VAL A 102 -16.72 18.05 -38.99
CA VAL A 102 -17.02 17.50 -40.33
C VAL A 102 -17.62 16.09 -40.28
N LEU A 103 -17.24 15.25 -39.31
CA LEU A 103 -17.70 13.85 -39.23
C LEU A 103 -19.23 13.67 -39.10
N PRO A 104 -19.96 14.47 -38.30
CA PRO A 104 -21.41 14.44 -38.27
C PRO A 104 -22.05 14.93 -39.57
N ALA A 105 -21.44 15.90 -40.27
CA ALA A 105 -21.93 16.35 -41.58
C ALA A 105 -21.82 15.22 -42.64
N ILE A 106 -20.80 14.36 -42.54
CA ILE A 106 -20.65 13.16 -43.38
C ILE A 106 -21.79 12.14 -43.13
N ARG A 107 -22.50 12.19 -41.99
CA ARG A 107 -23.63 11.29 -41.65
C ARG A 107 -24.84 11.48 -42.58
N VAL A 108 -25.01 12.64 -43.20
CA VAL A 108 -26.11 12.93 -44.15
C VAL A 108 -25.99 12.05 -45.41
N ILE A 109 -24.78 11.61 -45.76
CA ILE A 109 -24.48 10.69 -46.85
C ILE A 109 -24.59 9.24 -46.31
N ARG A 110 -25.81 8.76 -46.14
CA ARG A 110 -26.24 7.52 -45.43
C ARG A 110 -25.67 6.15 -45.88
N ILE A 111 -24.55 6.05 -46.61
CA ILE A 111 -24.13 4.75 -47.21
C ILE A 111 -23.10 3.96 -46.38
N PHE A 112 -22.29 4.58 -45.53
CA PHE A 112 -21.23 3.83 -44.84
C PHE A 112 -21.57 3.58 -43.37
N ARG A 113 -22.25 2.45 -43.10
CA ARG A 113 -22.40 1.88 -41.73
C ARG A 113 -21.05 1.71 -41.02
N ALA A 114 -19.94 1.64 -41.76
CA ALA A 114 -18.56 1.62 -41.28
C ALA A 114 -18.10 2.89 -40.52
N LEU A 115 -18.74 4.05 -40.71
CA LEU A 115 -18.39 5.29 -40.01
C LEU A 115 -18.86 5.34 -38.54
N ARG A 116 -19.53 4.30 -38.04
CA ARG A 116 -19.85 4.15 -36.62
C ARG A 116 -18.57 4.07 -35.77
N ILE A 117 -17.48 3.53 -36.32
CA ILE A 117 -16.12 3.50 -35.76
C ILE A 117 -15.52 4.91 -35.57
N LEU A 118 -15.90 5.89 -36.40
CA LEU A 118 -15.42 7.27 -36.28
C LEU A 118 -16.13 8.09 -35.19
N ARG A 119 -17.29 7.62 -34.70
CA ARG A 119 -17.98 8.25 -33.55
C ARG A 119 -17.27 7.93 -32.23
N SER A 120 -16.73 6.73 -32.11
CA SER A 120 -15.97 6.28 -30.94
C SER A 120 -14.52 6.76 -30.94
N LEU A 121 -13.94 7.14 -32.10
CA LEU A 121 -12.69 7.91 -32.16
C LEU A 121 -12.78 9.28 -31.45
N ARG A 122 -13.99 9.80 -31.16
CA ARG A 122 -14.18 11.01 -30.34
C ARG A 122 -13.87 10.79 -28.85
N LEU A 123 -13.91 9.54 -28.37
CA LEU A 123 -13.49 9.19 -27.00
C LEU A 123 -11.97 9.37 -26.82
N LEU A 124 -11.18 9.16 -27.89
CA LEU A 124 -9.76 9.50 -27.91
C LEU A 124 -9.52 11.01 -27.77
N ARG A 125 -10.53 11.86 -28.01
CA ARG A 125 -10.46 13.30 -27.74
C ARG A 125 -10.57 13.63 -26.26
N VAL A 126 -11.57 13.07 -25.57
CA VAL A 126 -11.73 13.21 -24.11
C VAL A 126 -10.42 12.82 -23.40
N PHE A 127 -9.80 11.79 -23.94
CA PHE A 127 -8.53 11.25 -23.49
C PHE A 127 -7.29 12.08 -23.86
N SER A 128 -7.16 12.55 -25.09
CA SER A 128 -6.01 13.35 -25.54
C SER A 128 -6.02 14.77 -24.98
N VAL A 129 -7.22 15.32 -24.72
CA VAL A 129 -7.41 16.56 -23.97
C VAL A 129 -7.04 16.35 -22.49
N GLY A 130 -7.42 15.22 -21.88
CA GLY A 130 -6.97 14.82 -20.54
C GLY A 130 -5.45 14.60 -20.45
N TYR A 131 -4.85 13.90 -21.42
CA TYR A 131 -3.41 13.64 -21.55
C TYR A 131 -2.58 14.93 -21.68
N LYS A 132 -3.03 15.87 -22.53
CA LYS A 132 -2.36 17.18 -22.72
C LYS A 132 -2.54 18.11 -21.52
N ARG A 133 -3.67 18.06 -20.81
CA ARG A 133 -3.96 18.92 -19.64
C ARG A 133 -3.37 18.41 -18.32
N ALA A 134 -3.19 17.11 -18.15
CA ALA A 134 -2.46 16.52 -17.02
C ALA A 134 -1.02 17.06 -16.93
N GLY A 135 -0.37 17.32 -18.08
CA GLY A 135 0.94 17.99 -18.12
C GLY A 135 0.92 19.46 -17.67
N SER A 136 -0.21 20.16 -17.82
CA SER A 136 -0.37 21.56 -17.37
C SER A 136 -0.71 21.69 -15.89
N LEU A 137 -1.26 20.63 -15.26
CA LEU A 137 -1.53 20.58 -13.82
C LEU A 137 -0.26 20.64 -12.95
N LYS A 138 0.92 20.36 -13.51
CA LYS A 138 2.21 20.64 -12.85
C LYS A 138 2.42 22.13 -12.53
N SER A 139 1.72 23.04 -13.21
CA SER A 139 1.82 24.49 -12.93
C SER A 139 0.99 24.93 -11.72
N LEU A 140 0.00 24.14 -11.29
CA LEU A 140 -0.83 24.38 -10.10
C LEU A 140 -0.16 23.92 -8.79
N SER A 141 0.97 23.21 -8.89
CA SER A 141 1.73 22.62 -7.76
C SER A 141 2.50 23.64 -6.90
N ARG A 142 2.64 24.91 -7.31
CA ARG A 142 3.44 25.88 -6.53
C ARG A 142 2.79 26.41 -5.25
N ARG A 143 1.54 26.02 -4.90
CA ARG A 143 0.81 26.64 -3.76
C ARG A 143 0.01 25.71 -2.85
N SER A 144 0.03 24.38 -3.02
CA SER A 144 -0.87 23.49 -2.27
C SER A 144 -0.17 22.25 -1.70
N LYS A 145 -0.55 21.84 -0.49
CA LYS A 145 -0.12 20.60 0.21
C LYS A 145 -0.44 19.29 -0.54
N PHE A 146 -1.02 19.36 -1.74
CA PHE A 146 -1.49 18.23 -2.56
C PHE A 146 -0.62 17.93 -3.79
N ASP A 147 0.67 18.28 -3.79
CA ASP A 147 1.61 17.92 -4.85
C ASP A 147 1.63 16.41 -5.15
N PHE A 148 1.48 15.60 -4.10
CA PHE A 148 1.38 14.15 -4.21
C PHE A 148 0.18 13.70 -5.05
N VAL A 149 -0.99 14.34 -4.89
CA VAL A 149 -2.22 14.00 -5.62
C VAL A 149 -2.08 14.30 -7.12
N VAL A 150 -1.41 15.40 -7.46
CA VAL A 150 -1.18 15.78 -8.87
C VAL A 150 -0.14 14.87 -9.53
N VAL A 151 0.94 14.53 -8.82
CA VAL A 151 1.94 13.56 -9.31
C VAL A 151 1.33 12.17 -9.43
N ALA A 152 0.56 11.71 -8.44
CA ALA A 152 -0.16 10.45 -8.50
C ALA A 152 -1.14 10.42 -9.67
N ALA A 153 -1.95 11.45 -9.86
CA ALA A 153 -2.88 11.56 -10.98
C ALA A 153 -2.18 11.53 -12.34
N THR A 154 -1.06 12.24 -12.51
CA THR A 154 -0.32 12.27 -13.78
C THR A 154 0.39 10.96 -14.11
N VAL A 155 0.85 10.23 -13.10
CA VAL A 155 1.50 8.91 -13.26
C VAL A 155 0.47 7.79 -13.47
N LEU A 156 -0.69 7.87 -12.82
CA LEU A 156 -1.80 6.93 -13.00
C LEU A 156 -2.48 7.08 -14.36
N MET A 157 -2.75 8.32 -14.77
CA MET A 157 -3.62 8.57 -15.93
C MET A 157 -3.03 8.05 -17.24
N LYS A 158 -1.71 8.05 -17.46
CA LYS A 158 -1.12 7.67 -18.77
C LYS A 158 -1.29 6.19 -19.15
N PRO A 159 -0.86 5.20 -18.33
CA PRO A 159 -1.07 3.79 -18.63
C PRO A 159 -2.55 3.40 -18.52
N VAL A 160 -3.30 4.03 -17.60
CA VAL A 160 -4.74 3.80 -17.46
C VAL A 160 -5.48 4.20 -18.72
N ALA A 161 -5.15 5.39 -19.21
CA ALA A 161 -5.61 5.89 -20.47
C ALA A 161 -5.26 4.85 -21.55
N LEU A 162 -3.99 4.53 -21.77
CA LEU A 162 -3.60 3.58 -22.85
C LEU A 162 -4.42 2.27 -22.80
N GLY A 163 -4.59 1.66 -21.62
CA GLY A 163 -5.42 0.47 -21.46
C GLY A 163 -6.89 0.68 -21.85
N VAL A 164 -7.52 1.76 -21.39
CA VAL A 164 -8.91 2.11 -21.74
C VAL A 164 -9.07 2.32 -23.24
N SER A 165 -8.09 2.94 -23.91
CA SER A 165 -8.13 3.14 -25.36
C SER A 165 -8.06 1.82 -26.15
N VAL A 166 -7.26 0.86 -25.68
CA VAL A 166 -7.17 -0.47 -26.28
C VAL A 166 -8.45 -1.26 -26.03
N VAL A 167 -9.02 -1.21 -24.81
CA VAL A 167 -10.30 -1.85 -24.49
C VAL A 167 -11.43 -1.32 -25.38
N LEU A 168 -11.52 0.00 -25.53
CA LEU A 168 -12.49 0.63 -26.42
C LEU A 168 -12.29 0.20 -27.86
N LEU A 169 -11.05 0.18 -28.36
CA LEU A 169 -10.74 -0.26 -29.72
C LEU A 169 -11.16 -1.72 -29.95
N SER A 170 -10.81 -2.63 -29.05
CA SER A 170 -11.17 -4.04 -29.15
C SER A 170 -12.69 -4.25 -29.09
N PHE A 171 -13.39 -3.52 -28.23
CA PHE A 171 -14.86 -3.56 -28.17
C PHE A 171 -15.51 -3.11 -29.49
N LEU A 172 -14.95 -2.06 -30.13
CA LEU A 172 -15.44 -1.58 -31.43
C LEU A 172 -15.23 -2.59 -32.55
N VAL A 173 -14.08 -3.25 -32.57
CA VAL A 173 -13.80 -4.32 -33.53
C VAL A 173 -14.80 -5.46 -33.32
N LYS A 174 -15.03 -5.88 -32.06
CA LYS A 174 -16.00 -6.94 -31.75
C LYS A 174 -17.42 -6.61 -32.19
N GLU A 175 -17.90 -5.39 -31.94
CA GLU A 175 -19.28 -4.98 -32.23
C GLU A 175 -19.55 -4.82 -33.73
N ASN A 176 -18.55 -4.40 -34.51
CA ASN A 176 -18.73 -4.03 -35.91
C ASN A 176 -18.22 -5.07 -36.92
N SER A 177 -17.54 -6.13 -36.47
CA SER A 177 -17.01 -7.18 -37.33
C SER A 177 -17.95 -8.38 -37.42
N SER A 178 -18.31 -8.78 -38.64
CA SER A 178 -19.04 -10.04 -38.90
C SER A 178 -18.12 -11.25 -39.03
N SER A 179 -16.81 -11.04 -39.16
CA SER A 179 -15.82 -12.13 -39.30
C SER A 179 -15.46 -12.74 -37.96
N PRO A 180 -15.50 -14.07 -37.80
CA PRO A 180 -15.23 -14.74 -36.52
C PRO A 180 -13.79 -14.51 -36.01
N LEU A 181 -12.80 -14.38 -36.90
CA LEU A 181 -11.40 -14.15 -36.53
C LEU A 181 -11.17 -12.78 -35.84
N LEU A 182 -11.86 -11.72 -36.30
CA LEU A 182 -11.72 -10.40 -35.67
C LEU A 182 -12.39 -10.36 -34.29
N ILE A 183 -13.47 -11.11 -34.11
CA ILE A 183 -14.15 -11.24 -32.81
C ILE A 183 -13.26 -11.96 -31.81
N THR A 184 -12.61 -13.06 -32.20
CA THR A 184 -11.71 -13.80 -31.30
C THR A 184 -10.46 -13.01 -30.94
N LEU A 185 -9.86 -12.30 -31.89
CA LEU A 185 -8.73 -11.39 -31.62
C LEU A 185 -9.13 -10.22 -30.72
N ALA A 186 -10.32 -9.64 -30.92
CA ALA A 186 -10.85 -8.61 -30.04
C ALA A 186 -11.05 -9.13 -28.61
N ASP A 187 -11.57 -10.34 -28.44
CA ASP A 187 -11.74 -10.95 -27.12
C ASP A 187 -10.41 -11.26 -26.44
N GLN A 188 -9.41 -11.74 -27.18
CA GLN A 188 -8.06 -11.96 -26.65
C GLN A 188 -7.39 -10.65 -26.22
N THR A 189 -7.44 -9.62 -27.05
CA THR A 189 -6.86 -8.30 -26.71
C THR A 189 -7.56 -7.67 -25.51
N LEU A 190 -8.88 -7.82 -25.35
CA LEU A 190 -9.61 -7.40 -24.16
C LEU A 190 -9.11 -8.10 -22.89
N ARG A 191 -8.98 -9.43 -22.92
CA ARG A 191 -8.50 -10.22 -21.77
C ARG A 191 -7.07 -9.83 -21.39
N LEU A 192 -6.17 -9.71 -22.36
CA LEU A 192 -4.77 -9.32 -22.13
C LEU A 192 -4.67 -7.90 -21.56
N THR A 193 -5.44 -6.96 -22.11
CA THR A 193 -5.44 -5.57 -21.62
C THR A 193 -6.01 -5.49 -20.20
N GLY A 194 -7.09 -6.23 -19.93
CA GLY A 194 -7.67 -6.33 -18.59
C GLY A 194 -6.68 -6.89 -17.57
N LEU A 195 -5.94 -7.95 -17.91
CA LEU A 195 -4.89 -8.52 -17.06
C LEU A 195 -3.79 -7.50 -16.75
N LEU A 196 -3.21 -6.87 -17.78
CA LEU A 196 -2.12 -5.90 -17.61
C LEU A 196 -2.57 -4.67 -16.81
N PHE A 197 -3.78 -4.19 -17.06
CA PHE A 197 -4.36 -3.08 -16.32
C PHE A 197 -4.64 -3.44 -14.87
N GLY A 198 -5.20 -4.63 -14.62
CA GLY A 198 -5.42 -5.16 -13.27
C GLY A 198 -4.13 -5.29 -12.49
N ALA A 199 -3.09 -5.87 -13.10
CA ALA A 199 -1.77 -5.99 -12.48
C ALA A 199 -1.12 -4.63 -12.20
N TYR A 200 -1.21 -3.68 -13.14
CA TYR A 200 -0.71 -2.32 -12.94
C TYR A 200 -1.45 -1.61 -11.81
N PHE A 201 -2.79 -1.68 -11.80
CA PHE A 201 -3.61 -1.06 -10.77
C PHE A 201 -3.34 -1.68 -9.40
N PHE A 202 -3.22 -3.00 -9.31
CA PHE A 202 -2.86 -3.70 -8.09
C PHE A 202 -1.48 -3.28 -7.57
N ASN A 203 -0.45 -3.32 -8.41
CA ASN A 203 0.90 -2.89 -8.00
C ASN A 203 0.95 -1.40 -7.61
N ARG A 204 0.22 -0.55 -8.33
CA ARG A 204 0.24 0.89 -8.05
C ARG A 204 -0.58 1.23 -6.80
N VAL A 205 -1.84 0.85 -6.76
CA VAL A 205 -2.76 1.24 -5.68
C VAL A 205 -2.52 0.38 -4.44
N PHE A 206 -2.51 -0.95 -4.57
CA PHE A 206 -2.40 -1.82 -3.40
C PHE A 206 -1.00 -1.79 -2.80
N VAL A 207 0.05 -2.01 -3.59
CA VAL A 207 1.41 -2.08 -3.04
C VAL A 207 1.95 -0.69 -2.68
N LYS A 208 1.97 0.26 -3.62
CA LYS A 208 2.60 1.56 -3.34
C LYS A 208 1.74 2.51 -2.51
N GLU A 209 0.46 2.62 -2.81
CA GLU A 209 -0.41 3.63 -2.17
C GLU A 209 -1.07 3.12 -0.88
N ILE A 210 -1.41 1.84 -0.77
CA ILE A 210 -2.03 1.29 0.44
C ILE A 210 -0.96 0.71 1.35
N LEU A 211 -0.24 -0.32 0.90
CA LEU A 211 0.66 -1.10 1.75
C LEU A 211 1.86 -0.26 2.22
N VAL A 212 2.61 0.35 1.29
CA VAL A 212 3.80 1.15 1.63
C VAL A 212 3.43 2.42 2.39
N TYR A 213 2.35 3.11 2.01
CA TYR A 213 1.87 4.28 2.75
C TYR A 213 1.47 3.92 4.18
N SER A 214 0.69 2.83 4.36
CA SER A 214 0.23 2.40 5.70
C SER A 214 1.41 2.06 6.60
N ILE A 215 2.40 1.33 6.09
CA ILE A 215 3.58 0.98 6.89
C ILE A 215 4.40 2.23 7.20
N ARG A 216 4.61 3.14 6.23
CA ARG A 216 5.35 4.39 6.48
C ARG A 216 4.63 5.31 7.47
N TYR A 217 3.29 5.35 7.45
CA TYR A 217 2.49 6.13 8.38
C TYR A 217 2.61 5.60 9.81
N THR A 218 2.59 4.27 9.98
CA THR A 218 2.81 3.62 11.29
C THR A 218 4.27 3.77 11.75
N ALA A 219 5.23 3.62 10.84
CA ALA A 219 6.67 3.75 11.11
C ALA A 219 7.11 5.16 11.50
N GLN A 220 6.33 6.20 11.17
CA GLN A 220 6.61 7.57 11.63
C GLN A 220 6.15 7.82 13.07
N GLN A 221 5.26 6.98 13.59
CA GLN A 221 4.76 7.07 14.96
C GLN A 221 5.49 6.13 15.91
N ALA A 222 6.06 5.03 15.39
CA ALA A 222 6.94 4.15 16.14
C ALA A 222 8.40 4.54 15.90
N GLU A 223 9.19 4.84 16.94
CA GLU A 223 10.64 5.08 16.86
C GLU A 223 11.46 3.81 16.46
N SER A 224 10.79 2.81 15.87
CA SER A 224 11.32 1.48 15.59
C SER A 224 12.05 1.44 14.25
N SER A 225 13.37 1.24 14.28
CA SER A 225 14.22 1.01 13.09
C SER A 225 13.79 -0.18 12.24
N TYR A 226 13.01 -1.12 12.78
CA TYR A 226 12.60 -2.35 12.09
C TYR A 226 11.61 -2.08 10.94
N ASP A 227 10.77 -1.06 11.06
CA ASP A 227 9.71 -0.79 10.09
C ASP A 227 10.27 -0.29 8.75
N GLN A 228 11.41 0.40 8.77
CA GLN A 228 12.06 0.91 7.56
C GLN A 228 12.62 -0.21 6.68
N ILE A 229 13.14 -1.27 7.29
CA ILE A 229 13.67 -2.44 6.57
C ILE A 229 12.53 -3.20 5.90
N LEU A 230 11.40 -3.39 6.60
CA LEU A 230 10.22 -4.07 6.05
C LEU A 230 9.63 -3.32 4.84
N VAL A 231 9.54 -1.98 4.91
CA VAL A 231 9.10 -1.16 3.78
C VAL A 231 10.02 -1.35 2.57
N LEU A 232 11.34 -1.32 2.79
CA LEU A 232 12.32 -1.49 1.72
C LEU A 232 12.20 -2.87 1.05
N ILE A 233 12.02 -3.93 1.83
CA ILE A 233 11.85 -5.29 1.33
C ILE A 233 10.59 -5.38 0.46
N ILE A 234 9.45 -4.90 0.95
CA ILE A 234 8.17 -4.95 0.22
C ILE A 234 8.25 -4.13 -1.07
N GLU A 235 8.81 -2.91 -1.01
CA GLU A 235 8.92 -2.03 -2.17
C GLU A 235 9.83 -2.62 -3.28
N ARG A 236 10.80 -3.45 -2.90
CA ARG A 236 11.75 -4.09 -3.84
C ARG A 236 11.29 -5.46 -4.33
N LEU A 237 10.65 -6.27 -3.49
CA LEU A 237 10.28 -7.65 -3.84
C LEU A 237 8.88 -7.77 -4.45
N ALA A 238 7.90 -6.94 -4.05
CA ALA A 238 6.55 -7.08 -4.56
C ALA A 238 6.43 -6.83 -6.09
N PRO A 239 7.06 -5.79 -6.69
CA PRO A 239 6.95 -5.55 -8.13
C PRO A 239 7.43 -6.70 -9.03
N PRO A 240 8.62 -7.31 -8.83
CA PRO A 240 9.07 -8.42 -9.67
C PRO A 240 8.20 -9.68 -9.49
N ILE A 241 7.68 -9.95 -8.29
CA ILE A 241 6.76 -11.08 -8.05
C ILE A 241 5.46 -10.88 -8.81
N ILE A 242 4.84 -9.70 -8.72
CA ILE A 242 3.63 -9.36 -9.46
C ILE A 242 3.88 -9.46 -10.97
N LEU A 243 5.02 -8.98 -11.44
CA LEU A 243 5.40 -9.06 -12.85
C LEU A 243 5.57 -10.51 -13.32
N ALA A 244 6.22 -11.37 -12.53
CA ALA A 244 6.38 -12.79 -12.84
C ALA A 244 5.02 -13.50 -12.96
N ILE A 245 4.13 -13.29 -11.99
CA ILE A 245 2.77 -13.85 -11.98
C ILE A 245 1.96 -13.33 -13.18
N THR A 246 2.01 -12.02 -13.43
CA THR A 246 1.32 -11.40 -14.58
C THR A 246 1.83 -11.95 -15.91
N THR A 247 3.13 -12.19 -16.02
CA THR A 247 3.74 -12.77 -17.22
C THR A 247 3.26 -14.20 -17.45
N LEU A 248 3.13 -15.02 -16.40
CA LEU A 248 2.57 -16.37 -16.52
C LEU A 248 1.14 -16.35 -17.08
N PHE A 249 0.26 -15.55 -16.49
CA PHE A 249 -1.12 -15.43 -16.97
C PHE A 249 -1.20 -14.85 -18.38
N PHE A 250 -0.31 -13.90 -18.71
CA PHE A 250 -0.23 -13.31 -20.04
C PHE A 250 0.11 -14.37 -21.10
N LEU A 251 1.12 -15.21 -20.84
CA LEU A 251 1.50 -16.31 -21.73
C LEU A 251 0.39 -17.35 -21.86
N GLN A 252 -0.30 -17.68 -20.76
CA GLN A 252 -1.42 -18.61 -20.78
C GLN A 252 -2.60 -18.10 -21.62
N LEU A 253 -2.90 -16.80 -21.57
CA LEU A 253 -3.92 -16.16 -22.41
C LEU A 253 -3.54 -16.14 -23.90
N LEU A 254 -2.25 -16.17 -24.23
CA LEU A 254 -1.76 -16.35 -25.60
C LEU A 254 -1.83 -17.80 -26.10
N GLY A 255 -2.25 -18.74 -25.24
CA GLY A 255 -2.31 -20.17 -25.58
C GLY A 255 -0.97 -20.89 -25.48
N ILE A 256 0.05 -20.25 -24.88
CA ILE A 256 1.35 -20.87 -24.64
C ILE A 256 1.21 -21.79 -23.42
N ASN A 257 1.68 -23.03 -23.55
CA ASN A 257 1.70 -23.97 -22.42
C ASN A 257 2.72 -23.51 -21.38
N THR A 258 2.23 -23.01 -20.24
CA THR A 258 3.05 -22.52 -19.13
C THR A 258 3.29 -23.57 -18.05
N SER A 259 2.85 -24.83 -18.22
CA SER A 259 2.96 -25.86 -17.20
C SER A 259 4.40 -26.06 -16.72
N ALA A 260 5.37 -26.11 -17.63
CA ALA A 260 6.79 -26.23 -17.27
C ALA A 260 7.27 -25.03 -16.44
N LEU A 261 6.89 -23.82 -16.82
CA LEU A 261 7.28 -22.59 -16.13
C LEU A 261 6.62 -22.48 -14.75
N SER A 262 5.36 -22.90 -14.63
CA SER A 262 4.63 -22.99 -13.37
C SER A 262 5.24 -24.02 -12.42
N VAL A 263 5.68 -25.18 -12.93
CA VAL A 263 6.40 -26.18 -12.13
C VAL A 263 7.74 -25.62 -11.64
N MET A 264 8.50 -24.94 -12.49
CA MET A 264 9.77 -24.31 -12.09
C MET A 264 9.56 -23.25 -11.00
N ILE A 265 8.58 -22.36 -11.16
CA ILE A 265 8.27 -21.30 -10.19
C ILE A 265 7.73 -21.91 -8.89
N GLY A 266 6.89 -22.94 -8.98
CA GLY A 266 6.42 -23.68 -7.81
C GLY A 266 7.57 -24.32 -7.02
N GLY A 267 8.50 -24.98 -7.72
CA GLY A 267 9.69 -25.57 -7.11
C GLY A 267 10.61 -24.51 -6.47
N ALA A 268 10.87 -23.41 -7.15
CA ALA A 268 11.65 -22.29 -6.59
C ALA A 268 10.98 -21.68 -5.36
N SER A 269 9.65 -21.55 -5.38
CA SER A 269 8.87 -21.03 -4.25
C SER A 269 8.96 -21.96 -3.03
N PHE A 270 8.97 -23.28 -3.26
CA PHE A 270 9.12 -24.27 -2.19
C PHE A 270 10.50 -24.21 -1.51
N ILE A 271 11.57 -24.09 -2.31
CA ILE A 271 12.94 -23.90 -1.79
C ILE A 271 13.01 -22.61 -0.96
N LEU A 272 12.43 -21.52 -1.47
CA LEU A 272 12.37 -20.25 -0.76
C LEU A 272 11.56 -20.36 0.54
N ALA A 273 10.44 -21.07 0.53
CA ALA A 273 9.61 -21.28 1.72
C ALA A 273 10.37 -22.05 2.80
N PHE A 274 11.13 -23.09 2.43
CA PHE A 274 12.00 -23.79 3.37
C PHE A 274 13.11 -22.90 3.92
N ALA A 275 13.76 -22.10 3.07
CA ALA A 275 14.80 -21.18 3.51
C ALA A 275 14.28 -20.13 4.50
N LEU A 276 13.00 -19.75 4.39
CA LEU A 276 12.37 -18.76 5.27
C LEU A 276 11.61 -19.38 6.45
N GLN A 277 11.51 -20.71 6.52
CA GLN A 277 10.66 -21.42 7.49
C GLN A 277 10.95 -20.99 8.94
N GLU A 278 12.22 -20.94 9.33
CA GLU A 278 12.63 -20.56 10.68
C GLU A 278 12.32 -19.09 11.00
N ALA A 279 12.52 -18.20 10.03
CA ALA A 279 12.21 -16.78 10.19
C ALA A 279 10.70 -16.57 10.40
N LEU A 280 9.86 -17.24 9.60
CA LEU A 280 8.40 -17.19 9.77
C LEU A 280 7.97 -17.81 11.11
N SER A 281 8.54 -18.96 11.48
CA SER A 281 8.26 -19.62 12.76
C SER A 281 8.46 -18.66 13.93
N ASN A 282 9.62 -18.00 13.98
CA ASN A 282 9.93 -17.02 15.03
C ASN A 282 8.95 -15.82 15.06
N ILE A 283 8.54 -15.32 13.89
CA ILE A 283 7.58 -14.21 13.80
C ILE A 283 6.22 -14.63 14.35
N PHE A 284 5.70 -15.79 13.93
CA PHE A 284 4.42 -16.29 14.41
C PHE A 284 4.47 -16.64 15.90
N SER A 285 5.54 -17.26 16.38
CA SER A 285 5.72 -17.51 17.81
C SER A 285 5.77 -16.23 18.62
N GLY A 286 6.44 -15.17 18.13
CA GLY A 286 6.42 -13.85 18.78
C GLY A 286 5.03 -13.25 18.87
N LEU A 287 4.24 -13.37 17.80
CA LEU A 287 2.85 -12.94 17.77
C LEU A 287 2.01 -13.73 18.79
N PHE A 288 2.15 -15.06 18.84
CA PHE A 288 1.45 -15.90 19.83
C PHE A 288 1.84 -15.57 21.27
N LEU A 289 3.13 -15.41 21.57
CA LEU A 289 3.61 -14.98 22.89
C LEU A 289 2.99 -13.63 23.32
N THR A 290 2.79 -12.73 22.36
CA THR A 290 2.16 -11.42 22.61
C THR A 290 0.65 -11.53 22.83
N ILE A 291 -0.03 -12.46 22.17
CA ILE A 291 -1.49 -12.67 22.30
C ILE A 291 -1.83 -13.43 23.57
N GLU A 292 -1.14 -14.55 23.83
CA GLU A 292 -1.41 -15.43 24.98
C GLU A 292 -0.82 -14.86 26.27
N THR A 293 0.23 -14.03 26.18
CA THR A 293 0.88 -13.35 27.31
C THR A 293 1.24 -14.29 28.49
N PRO A 294 1.95 -15.42 28.25
CA PRO A 294 2.40 -16.31 29.32
C PRO A 294 3.28 -15.58 30.35
N PHE A 295 3.94 -14.51 29.90
CA PHE A 295 4.68 -13.56 30.72
C PHE A 295 4.54 -12.14 30.15
N LYS A 296 4.92 -11.13 30.94
CA LYS A 296 4.96 -9.71 30.56
C LYS A 296 6.35 -9.12 30.80
N PHE A 297 6.58 -7.95 30.22
CA PHE A 297 7.77 -7.13 30.51
C PHE A 297 7.94 -6.95 32.03
N GLY A 298 9.16 -7.18 32.51
CA GLY A 298 9.55 -7.05 33.92
C GLY A 298 9.16 -8.23 34.81
N GLU A 299 8.44 -9.23 34.31
CA GLU A 299 8.15 -10.44 35.08
C GLU A 299 9.36 -11.36 35.16
N ILE A 300 9.48 -12.08 36.27
CA ILE A 300 10.53 -13.06 36.53
C ILE A 300 10.01 -14.44 36.12
N ILE A 301 10.74 -15.09 35.23
CA ILE A 301 10.44 -16.43 34.76
C ILE A 301 11.62 -17.37 35.07
N ARG A 302 11.33 -18.66 35.20
CA ARG A 302 12.34 -19.70 35.24
C ARG A 302 12.24 -20.57 34.00
N LEU A 303 13.36 -20.73 33.31
CA LEU A 303 13.53 -21.62 32.18
C LEU A 303 14.36 -22.84 32.58
N PRO A 304 14.17 -24.01 31.94
CA PRO A 304 14.90 -25.23 32.26
C PRO A 304 16.42 -25.09 32.11
N ASP A 305 16.87 -24.43 31.04
CA ASP A 305 18.28 -24.39 30.66
C ASP A 305 19.03 -23.14 31.18
N LEU A 306 18.30 -22.05 31.43
CA LEU A 306 18.88 -20.73 31.75
C LEU A 306 18.60 -20.27 33.19
N GLY A 307 17.86 -21.06 33.98
CA GLY A 307 17.56 -20.70 35.36
C GLY A 307 16.59 -19.51 35.46
N ILE A 308 16.85 -18.60 36.41
CA ILE A 308 15.96 -17.47 36.72
C ILE A 308 16.32 -16.25 35.86
N CYS A 309 15.33 -15.73 35.15
CA CYS A 309 15.52 -14.59 34.24
C CYS A 309 14.41 -13.55 34.39
N GLU A 310 14.72 -12.28 34.11
CA GLU A 310 13.76 -11.18 34.01
C GLU A 310 13.46 -10.88 32.54
N VAL A 311 12.18 -10.73 32.17
CA VAL A 311 11.78 -10.42 30.79
C VAL A 311 12.06 -8.95 30.48
N ARG A 312 13.01 -8.67 29.57
CA ARG A 312 13.34 -7.31 29.13
C ARG A 312 12.56 -6.86 27.92
N ARG A 313 12.32 -7.73 26.94
CA ARG A 313 11.59 -7.33 25.72
C ARG A 313 11.07 -8.55 24.98
N VAL A 314 9.82 -8.50 24.54
CA VAL A 314 9.30 -9.44 23.54
C VAL A 314 9.35 -8.75 22.19
N GLY A 315 10.35 -9.11 21.37
CA GLY A 315 10.50 -8.61 20.01
C GLY A 315 9.72 -9.46 19.01
N LEU A 316 9.75 -9.06 17.73
CA LEU A 316 9.05 -9.78 16.66
C LEU A 316 9.63 -11.18 16.43
N ARG A 317 10.96 -11.34 16.43
CA ARG A 317 11.66 -12.61 16.16
C ARG A 317 12.29 -13.26 17.39
N ALA A 318 12.64 -12.47 18.39
CA ALA A 318 13.36 -12.93 19.58
C ALA A 318 12.88 -12.19 20.82
N THR A 319 13.02 -12.86 21.96
CA THR A 319 12.74 -12.34 23.31
C THR A 319 14.06 -12.11 24.03
N GLU A 320 14.24 -10.92 24.58
CA GLU A 320 15.39 -10.54 25.38
C GLU A 320 15.10 -10.80 26.86
N LEU A 321 15.97 -11.58 27.50
CA LEU A 321 15.90 -11.94 28.90
C LEU A 321 17.18 -11.47 29.60
N TYR A 322 17.04 -10.97 30.81
CA TYR A 322 18.15 -10.63 31.68
C TYR A 322 18.39 -11.79 32.66
N LEU A 323 19.57 -12.41 32.58
CA LEU A 323 20.00 -13.47 33.49
C LEU A 323 20.45 -12.84 34.80
N VAL A 324 19.70 -13.10 35.88
CA VAL A 324 19.94 -12.46 37.18
C VAL A 324 21.25 -12.93 37.80
N GLU A 325 21.60 -14.20 37.60
CA GLU A 325 22.81 -14.83 38.18
C GLU A 325 24.09 -14.38 37.46
N GLU A 326 24.02 -14.13 36.15
CA GLU A 326 25.19 -13.78 35.32
C GLU A 326 25.30 -12.28 35.04
N ASN A 327 24.28 -11.48 35.36
CA ASN A 327 24.19 -10.05 35.02
C ASN A 327 24.39 -9.78 33.51
N THR A 328 23.81 -10.63 32.67
CA THR A 328 23.91 -10.56 31.20
C THR A 328 22.51 -10.52 30.56
N VAL A 329 22.44 -10.05 29.31
CA VAL A 329 21.21 -10.11 28.50
C VAL A 329 21.39 -11.15 27.41
N VAL A 330 20.47 -12.10 27.34
CA VAL A 330 20.40 -13.12 26.29
C VAL A 330 19.19 -12.85 25.39
N SER A 331 19.37 -13.10 24.10
CA SER A 331 18.29 -12.98 23.10
C SER A 331 17.96 -14.36 22.57
N ILE A 332 16.76 -14.87 22.89
CA ILE A 332 16.32 -16.22 22.52
C ILE A 332 15.31 -16.12 21.36
N PRO A 333 15.46 -16.94 20.30
CA PRO A 333 14.46 -17.02 19.25
C PRO A 333 13.06 -17.31 19.82
N ASN A 334 12.04 -16.60 19.31
CA ASN A 334 10.68 -16.74 19.84
C ASN A 334 10.11 -18.15 19.63
N SER A 335 10.50 -18.85 18.55
CA SER A 335 10.06 -20.23 18.33
C SER A 335 10.61 -21.18 19.38
N GLU A 336 11.84 -20.93 19.83
CA GLU A 336 12.45 -21.69 20.91
C GLU A 336 11.76 -21.37 22.25
N MET A 337 11.57 -20.08 22.56
CA MET A 337 10.84 -19.65 23.76
C MET A 337 9.42 -20.24 23.85
N ALA A 338 8.69 -20.27 22.75
CA ALA A 338 7.34 -20.81 22.71
C ALA A 338 7.30 -22.35 22.85
N SER A 339 8.40 -23.04 22.57
CA SER A 339 8.51 -24.50 22.68
C SER A 339 8.96 -24.99 24.07
N GLN A 340 9.48 -24.09 24.90
CA GLN A 340 9.98 -24.43 26.23
C GLN A 340 8.88 -24.33 27.30
N THR A 341 9.04 -25.11 28.37
CA THR A 341 8.20 -24.98 29.57
C THR A 341 8.59 -23.72 30.33
N ILE A 342 7.66 -22.77 30.45
CA ILE A 342 7.88 -21.50 31.16
C ILE A 342 7.24 -21.57 32.55
N VAL A 343 8.04 -21.38 33.61
CA VAL A 343 7.53 -21.22 34.97
C VAL A 343 7.55 -19.74 35.34
N ASN A 344 6.38 -19.12 35.41
CA ASN A 344 6.27 -17.72 35.80
C ASN A 344 6.32 -17.59 37.32
N LEU A 345 7.40 -17.01 37.86
CA LEU A 345 7.60 -16.84 39.30
C LEU A 345 6.90 -15.59 39.85
N SER A 346 6.45 -14.69 38.97
CA SER A 346 5.71 -13.46 39.35
C SER A 346 4.20 -13.67 39.41
N ARG A 347 3.69 -14.88 39.14
CA ARG A 347 2.26 -15.21 39.13
C ARG A 347 1.98 -16.47 39.97
N PRO A 348 0.83 -16.55 40.67
CA PRO A 348 -0.25 -15.56 40.72
C PRO A 348 0.04 -14.37 41.64
N LEU A 349 0.94 -14.54 42.61
CA LEU A 349 1.37 -13.51 43.54
C LEU A 349 2.83 -13.15 43.24
N PRO A 350 3.25 -11.89 43.47
CA PRO A 350 4.65 -11.48 43.26
C PRO A 350 5.60 -12.07 44.32
N ASP A 351 5.07 -12.71 45.36
CA ASP A 351 5.85 -13.26 46.46
C ASP A 351 6.48 -14.60 46.08
N LEU A 352 7.80 -14.70 46.22
CA LEU A 352 8.55 -15.92 45.93
C LEU A 352 8.54 -16.85 47.15
N LEU A 353 8.11 -18.11 46.94
CA LEU A 353 8.27 -19.16 47.94
C LEU A 353 9.71 -19.69 47.93
N VAL A 354 10.42 -19.53 49.04
CA VAL A 354 11.78 -20.06 49.23
C VAL A 354 11.75 -21.15 50.30
N SER A 355 12.23 -22.35 49.95
CA SER A 355 12.41 -23.47 50.88
C SER A 355 13.88 -23.57 51.29
N LEU A 356 14.16 -23.37 52.58
CA LEU A 356 15.50 -23.44 53.13
C LEU A 356 15.63 -24.64 54.09
N PRO A 357 16.32 -25.73 53.72
CA PRO A 357 16.57 -26.84 54.63
C PRO A 357 17.57 -26.40 55.70
N LEU A 358 17.16 -26.46 56.96
CA LEU A 358 18.01 -26.13 58.11
C LEU A 358 18.41 -27.40 58.86
N GLY A 359 19.71 -27.67 58.92
CA GLY A 359 20.26 -28.73 59.76
C GLY A 359 20.43 -28.28 61.21
N VAL A 360 20.04 -29.11 62.16
CA VAL A 360 20.29 -28.89 63.60
C VAL A 360 21.06 -30.08 64.17
N ALA A 361 21.97 -29.84 65.12
CA ALA A 361 22.75 -30.90 65.74
C ALA A 361 21.86 -31.90 66.47
N TYR A 362 22.23 -33.19 66.45
CA TYR A 362 21.53 -34.23 67.20
C TYR A 362 21.49 -33.89 68.69
N GLY A 363 20.33 -34.10 69.32
CA GLY A 363 20.08 -33.71 70.72
C GLY A 363 19.58 -32.28 70.91
N THR A 364 19.52 -31.45 69.86
CA THR A 364 18.93 -30.10 69.95
C THR A 364 17.40 -30.18 70.06
N ASP A 365 16.81 -29.39 70.96
CA ASP A 365 15.35 -29.27 71.08
C ASP A 365 14.77 -28.59 69.83
N VAL A 366 14.09 -29.39 69.01
CA VAL A 366 13.46 -28.95 67.75
C VAL A 366 12.43 -27.83 67.99
N LYS A 367 11.72 -27.82 69.12
CA LYS A 367 10.73 -26.77 69.43
C LYS A 367 11.42 -25.43 69.64
N LYS A 368 12.53 -25.42 70.38
CA LYS A 368 13.34 -24.20 70.58
C LYS A 368 13.93 -23.71 69.28
N SER A 369 14.50 -24.60 68.46
CA SER A 369 15.04 -24.24 67.14
C SER A 369 13.98 -23.62 66.24
N ARG A 370 12.78 -24.22 66.15
CA ARG A 370 11.66 -23.67 65.37
C ARG A 370 11.25 -22.28 65.86
N ALA A 371 11.16 -22.07 67.17
CA ALA A 371 10.80 -20.77 67.75
C ALA A 371 11.82 -19.68 67.39
N VAL A 372 13.12 -20.00 67.39
CA VAL A 372 14.18 -19.09 66.98
C VAL A 372 14.05 -18.74 65.50
N VAL A 373 13.86 -19.73 64.63
CA VAL A 373 13.69 -19.51 63.18
C VAL A 373 12.49 -18.62 62.89
N LEU A 374 11.33 -18.89 63.51
CA LEU A 374 10.13 -18.06 63.34
C LEU A 374 10.36 -16.62 63.81
N LYS A 375 11.09 -16.42 64.92
CA LYS A 375 11.44 -15.08 65.40
C LYS A 375 12.31 -14.32 64.39
N ILE A 376 13.27 -15.00 63.76
CA ILE A 376 14.14 -14.42 62.72
C ILE A 376 13.31 -14.08 61.47
N MET A 377 12.43 -14.99 61.03
CA MET A 377 11.54 -14.75 59.89
C MET A 377 10.62 -13.54 60.12
N ASN A 378 10.01 -13.43 61.30
CA ASN A 378 9.14 -12.29 61.65
C ASN A 378 9.93 -10.96 61.74
N ALA A 379 11.20 -11.01 62.13
CA ALA A 379 12.07 -9.84 62.17
C ALA A 379 12.65 -9.43 60.80
N ASN A 380 12.51 -10.26 59.75
CA ASN A 380 13.03 -9.96 58.42
C ASN A 380 11.99 -9.15 57.60
N PRO A 381 12.27 -7.92 57.14
CA PRO A 381 11.34 -7.11 56.36
C PRO A 381 10.87 -7.78 55.06
N TYR A 382 11.69 -8.62 54.43
CA TYR A 382 11.46 -9.20 53.11
C TYR A 382 10.65 -10.51 53.10
N VAL A 383 10.30 -11.04 54.28
CA VAL A 383 9.47 -12.27 54.39
C VAL A 383 8.00 -11.88 54.53
N VAL A 384 7.09 -12.45 53.74
CA VAL A 384 5.65 -12.18 53.89
C VAL A 384 5.14 -12.76 55.22
N GLY A 385 4.32 -12.00 55.96
CA GLY A 385 3.75 -12.44 57.24
C GLY A 385 2.83 -11.39 57.87
N ASP A 386 2.22 -11.71 59.01
CA ASP A 386 1.27 -10.83 59.72
C ASP A 386 1.96 -9.55 60.25
N PRO A 387 1.52 -8.35 59.83
CA PRO A 387 2.08 -7.08 60.31
C PRO A 387 2.07 -6.92 61.84
N THR A 388 1.09 -7.48 62.54
CA THR A 388 0.95 -7.36 64.00
C THR A 388 2.07 -8.08 64.76
N GLU A 389 2.59 -9.17 64.21
CA GLU A 389 3.74 -9.89 64.77
C GLU A 389 5.07 -9.33 64.26
N LYS A 390 5.13 -8.93 62.97
CA LYS A 390 6.37 -8.47 62.33
C LYS A 390 6.82 -7.08 62.78
N ILE A 391 5.92 -6.10 62.85
CA ILE A 391 6.29 -4.71 63.16
C ILE A 391 7.00 -4.60 64.53
N PRO A 392 6.51 -5.23 65.61
CA PRO A 392 7.22 -5.25 66.88
C PRO A 392 8.57 -5.98 66.80
N ALA A 393 8.64 -7.11 66.09
CA ALA A 393 9.86 -7.90 65.94
C ALA A 393 10.97 -7.14 65.18
N ILE A 394 10.62 -6.46 64.08
CA ILE A 394 11.54 -5.62 63.30
C ILE A 394 12.04 -4.45 64.14
N LYS A 395 11.14 -3.75 64.86
CA LYS A 395 11.54 -2.63 65.74
C LYS A 395 12.47 -3.08 66.86
N ALA A 396 12.22 -4.24 67.46
CA ALA A 396 13.08 -4.81 68.49
C ALA A 396 14.47 -5.17 67.94
N ALA A 397 14.54 -5.75 66.73
CA ALA A 397 15.80 -6.07 66.06
C ALA A 397 16.60 -4.80 65.72
N LEU A 398 15.94 -3.77 65.17
CA LEU A 398 16.57 -2.48 64.88
C LEU A 398 17.10 -1.80 66.14
N LYS A 399 16.34 -1.78 67.24
CA LYS A 399 16.77 -1.18 68.51
C LYS A 399 17.99 -1.90 69.09
N LYS A 400 18.07 -3.23 68.95
CA LYS A 400 19.23 -4.02 69.36
C LYS A 400 20.47 -3.69 68.51
N ASN A 401 20.33 -3.61 67.19
CA ASN A 401 21.41 -3.24 66.29
C ASN A 401 21.91 -1.79 66.48
N ILE A 402 21.09 -0.90 67.02
CA ILE A 402 21.50 0.48 67.35
C ILE A 402 22.23 0.53 68.71
N ALA A 403 21.97 -0.43 69.60
CA ALA A 403 22.62 -0.52 70.90
C ALA A 403 23.95 -1.29 70.87
N ASP A 404 24.11 -2.24 69.94
CA ASP A 404 25.38 -2.94 69.68
C ASP A 404 26.21 -2.13 68.67
N GLU A 405 27.13 -1.27 69.14
CA GLU A 405 28.02 -0.43 68.31
C GLU A 405 29.08 -1.22 67.51
N GLU A 406 29.28 -2.51 67.80
CA GLU A 406 30.21 -3.37 67.06
C GLU A 406 29.54 -4.00 65.84
N LYS A 407 29.61 -3.31 64.71
CA LYS A 407 29.27 -3.88 63.40
C LYS A 407 30.29 -4.96 63.03
N THR A 408 29.96 -6.23 63.25
CA THR A 408 30.46 -7.27 62.34
C THR A 408 29.71 -7.08 61.02
N ILE A 409 30.32 -6.33 60.09
CA ILE A 409 29.88 -6.29 58.71
C ILE A 409 30.02 -7.72 58.19
N LEU A 410 28.91 -8.46 58.13
CA LEU A 410 28.85 -9.69 57.33
C LEU A 410 28.90 -9.25 55.87
N SER A 411 30.12 -9.10 55.35
CA SER A 411 30.37 -8.93 53.93
C SER A 411 29.98 -10.21 53.22
N TRP A 412 28.78 -10.24 52.65
CA TRP A 412 28.51 -11.14 51.54
C TRP A 412 29.08 -10.48 50.29
N GLY A 413 30.33 -10.82 49.98
CA GLY A 413 30.93 -10.66 48.67
C GLY A 413 31.31 -12.05 48.18
N VAL A 414 30.91 -12.38 46.96
CA VAL A 414 31.53 -13.50 46.24
C VAL A 414 33.00 -13.14 46.09
N GLU A 415 33.88 -13.90 46.74
CA GLU A 415 35.32 -13.85 46.43
C GLU A 415 35.48 -14.36 45.00
N TYR A 416 35.96 -13.49 44.11
CA TYR A 416 36.41 -13.84 42.76
C TYR A 416 37.87 -14.29 42.77
#